data_AF-M7X5M0-F1
#
_entry.id   AF-M7X5M0-F1
#
_cell.length_a   1.000
_cell.length_b   1.000
_cell.length_c   1.000
_cell.angle_alpha   90.00
_cell.angle_beta   90.00
_cell.angle_gamma   90.00
#
_symmetry.space_group_name_H-M   'P 1'
#
loop_
_entity.id
_entity.type
_entity.pdbx_description
1 polymer ?
#
loop_
_entity_poly.entity_id
_entity_poly.type
_entity_poly.pdbx_seq_one_letter_code
_entity_poly.pdbx_strand_id
1 'polypeptide(L)'
;MSDANALIQDDPAPDASPQPFGPFLTPSGGLRAECLEAATRTTIQPHLVYDPDGGDPTARSFALCIAPPATLPLPTHVLHLTFSACGETLLLPIHQTIWAIKTRLFARPDSPLPPPPPPWPPPSRRNLISLPIVRFSVPFKTVWSILYEYVHTGSTAAVLADLLAHQVPPSPLSSEPPEVQQYQMGALIAKLERIRRLWHDAVALGAENEELWEALARAWGVLLAELTEKLEEPV
;
A
#
# COMPACT_ATOMS: atom_id res chain seq x y z
N MET A 1 33.87 66.24 35.46
CA MET A 1 33.29 65.68 34.21
C MET A 1 33.87 64.30 34.09
N SER A 2 33.15 63.32 34.63
CA SER A 2 33.62 61.96 34.89
C SER A 2 32.84 60.99 34.02
N ASP A 3 33.58 59.97 33.58
CA ASP A 3 33.16 58.61 33.26
C ASP A 3 32.59 58.35 31.86
N ALA A 4 33.53 57.97 30.97
CA ALA A 4 33.29 57.02 29.91
C ALA A 4 33.29 55.61 30.52
N ASN A 5 32.18 54.89 30.43
CA ASN A 5 32.15 53.46 30.73
C ASN A 5 31.33 52.72 29.68
N ALA A 6 31.90 51.61 29.21
CA ALA A 6 31.45 50.80 28.10
C ALA A 6 30.17 50.01 28.43
N LEU A 7 29.30 49.82 27.44
CA LEU A 7 28.33 48.73 27.45
C LEU A 7 28.19 48.17 26.03
N ILE A 8 28.95 47.11 25.76
CA ILE A 8 28.69 46.17 24.67
C ILE A 8 27.49 45.33 25.12
N GLN A 9 26.35 45.45 24.44
CA GLN A 9 25.25 44.51 24.58
C GLN A 9 25.57 43.27 23.73
N ASP A 10 25.88 42.15 24.38
CA ASP A 10 25.83 40.83 23.78
C ASP A 10 24.36 40.45 23.56
N ASP A 11 23.93 40.41 22.29
CA ASP A 11 22.68 39.76 21.89
C ASP A 11 22.88 38.22 21.95
N PRO A 12 22.08 37.47 22.73
CA PRO A 12 22.12 36.02 22.64
C PRO A 12 21.45 35.57 21.33
N ALA A 13 22.19 34.76 20.56
CA ALA A 13 21.71 34.10 19.36
C ALA A 13 20.40 33.31 19.63
N PRO A 14 19.45 33.27 18.68
CA PRO A 14 18.26 32.45 18.84
C PRO A 14 18.66 30.97 18.90
N ASP A 15 18.28 30.34 20.01
CA ASP A 15 18.38 28.92 20.30
C ASP A 15 17.73 28.11 19.16
N ALA A 16 18.55 27.67 18.21
CA ALA A 16 18.17 26.76 17.13
C ALA A 16 18.16 25.32 17.66
N SER A 17 17.32 25.07 18.66
CA SER A 17 16.95 23.72 19.05
C SER A 17 15.96 23.17 18.01
N PRO A 18 16.25 22.06 17.32
CA PRO A 18 15.30 21.43 16.41
C PRO A 18 14.08 20.98 17.24
N GLN A 19 12.94 21.62 17.00
CA GLN A 19 11.65 21.19 17.52
C GLN A 19 11.48 19.71 17.19
N PRO A 20 11.24 18.83 18.19
CA PRO A 20 10.97 17.43 17.89
C PRO A 20 9.70 17.39 17.05
N PHE A 21 9.80 16.75 15.89
CA PHE A 21 8.66 16.35 15.08
C PHE A 21 7.57 15.83 16.01
N GLY A 22 6.41 16.51 16.01
CA GLY A 22 5.28 16.14 16.84
C GLY A 22 4.89 14.66 16.63
N PRO A 23 4.17 14.06 17.58
CA PRO A 23 3.77 12.67 17.47
C PRO A 23 3.00 12.50 16.16
N PHE A 24 3.54 11.67 15.24
CA PHE A 24 2.81 11.19 14.08
C PHE A 24 1.51 10.59 14.60
N LEU A 25 0.41 11.34 14.47
CA LEU A 25 -0.93 10.89 14.85
C LEU A 25 -1.20 9.64 14.03
N THR A 26 -1.09 8.48 14.67
CA THR A 26 -1.59 7.24 14.10
C THR A 26 -3.08 7.44 13.87
N PRO A 27 -3.57 7.37 12.62
CA PRO A 27 -4.99 7.48 12.34
C PRO A 27 -5.74 6.46 13.20
N SER A 28 -6.79 6.89 13.91
CA SER A 28 -7.68 5.98 14.63
C SER A 28 -8.18 4.89 13.68
N GLY A 29 -8.47 3.69 14.19
CA GLY A 29 -8.86 2.54 13.35
C GLY A 29 -10.03 2.85 12.38
N GLY A 30 -10.95 3.74 12.77
CA GLY A 30 -12.05 4.20 11.91
C GLY A 30 -11.58 4.97 10.67
N LEU A 31 -10.64 5.92 10.83
CA LEU A 31 -10.12 6.73 9.72
C LEU A 31 -9.41 5.88 8.66
N ARG A 32 -8.77 4.77 9.07
CA ARG A 32 -8.11 3.84 8.15
C ARG A 32 -9.08 3.08 7.27
N ALA A 33 -10.19 2.61 7.85
CA ALA A 33 -11.25 1.92 7.11
C ALA A 33 -11.95 2.87 6.13
N GLU A 34 -12.23 4.10 6.56
CA GLU A 34 -12.79 5.16 5.71
C GLU A 34 -11.87 5.48 4.52
N CYS A 35 -10.55 5.55 4.74
CA CYS A 35 -9.57 5.72 3.65
C CYS A 35 -9.57 4.57 2.65
N LEU A 36 -9.69 3.31 3.11
CA LEU A 36 -9.81 2.16 2.20
C LEU A 36 -11.11 2.25 1.38
N GLU A 37 -12.22 2.57 2.05
CA GLU A 37 -13.51 2.73 1.39
C GLU A 37 -13.48 3.87 0.36
N ALA A 38 -12.89 5.00 0.72
CA ALA A 38 -12.76 6.15 -0.17
C ALA A 38 -11.92 5.81 -1.41
N ALA A 39 -10.81 5.10 -1.22
CA ALA A 39 -9.95 4.67 -2.31
C ALA A 39 -10.68 3.69 -3.25
N THR A 40 -11.47 2.78 -2.69
CA THR A 40 -12.28 1.81 -3.44
C THR A 40 -13.44 2.48 -4.20
N ARG A 41 -14.04 3.53 -3.63
CA ARG A 41 -15.14 4.28 -4.26
C ARG A 41 -14.66 5.35 -5.25
N THR A 42 -13.36 5.59 -5.36
CA THR A 42 -12.80 6.55 -6.30
C THR A 42 -12.64 5.91 -7.67
N THR A 43 -13.28 6.49 -8.69
CA THR A 43 -13.27 5.92 -10.05
C THR A 43 -12.27 6.64 -10.93
N ILE A 44 -11.23 5.94 -11.37
CA ILE A 44 -10.23 6.47 -12.31
C ILE A 44 -10.83 6.52 -13.72
N GLN A 45 -10.69 7.65 -14.43
CA GLN A 45 -11.14 7.81 -15.81
C GLN A 45 -10.01 7.37 -16.77
N PRO A 46 -10.10 6.20 -17.44
CA PRO A 46 -8.96 5.61 -18.17
C PRO A 46 -8.56 6.43 -19.40
N HIS A 47 -9.52 7.10 -20.05
CA HIS A 47 -9.29 7.90 -21.27
C HIS A 47 -8.62 9.25 -20.99
N LEU A 48 -8.39 9.58 -19.73
CA LEU A 48 -7.88 10.88 -19.28
C LEU A 48 -6.63 10.71 -18.40
N VAL A 49 -5.87 9.64 -18.62
CA VAL A 49 -4.51 9.53 -18.12
C VAL A 49 -3.62 10.40 -19.01
N TYR A 50 -3.19 11.53 -18.48
CA TYR A 50 -2.31 12.45 -19.18
C TYR A 50 -0.86 12.00 -18.93
N ASP A 51 -0.21 11.49 -19.99
CA ASP A 51 1.21 11.15 -19.98
C ASP A 51 1.93 11.96 -21.06
N PRO A 52 2.32 13.21 -20.76
CA PRO A 52 2.76 14.19 -21.76
C PRO A 52 3.99 13.74 -22.55
N ASP A 53 4.88 12.96 -21.92
CA ASP A 53 6.21 12.68 -22.47
C ASP A 53 6.38 11.20 -22.88
N GLY A 54 5.27 10.47 -23.07
CA GLY A 54 5.25 9.21 -23.82
C GLY A 54 6.22 8.12 -23.34
N GLY A 55 6.44 8.00 -22.02
CA GLY A 55 7.26 6.94 -21.44
C GLY A 55 8.55 7.38 -20.75
N ASP A 56 8.82 8.69 -20.65
CA ASP A 56 9.86 9.18 -19.73
C ASP A 56 9.44 8.90 -18.27
N PRO A 57 10.17 8.07 -17.50
CA PRO A 57 9.84 7.77 -16.10
C PRO A 57 9.93 8.99 -15.18
N THR A 58 10.54 10.10 -15.63
CA THR A 58 10.62 11.37 -14.91
C THR A 58 9.47 12.32 -15.24
N ALA A 59 8.69 12.01 -16.29
CA ALA A 59 7.55 12.80 -16.70
C ALA A 59 6.37 12.66 -15.73
N ARG A 60 5.75 13.81 -15.48
CA ARG A 60 4.69 13.95 -14.48
C ARG A 60 3.36 13.54 -15.08
N SER A 61 2.85 12.39 -14.64
CA SER A 61 1.58 11.87 -15.14
C SER A 61 0.47 12.06 -14.10
N PHE A 62 -0.73 12.36 -14.58
CA PHE A 62 -1.90 12.58 -13.76
C PHE A 62 -3.07 11.72 -14.23
N ALA A 63 -3.91 11.33 -13.27
CA ALA A 63 -5.16 10.66 -13.53
C ALA A 63 -6.33 11.56 -13.10
N LEU A 64 -7.31 11.71 -13.98
CA LEU A 64 -8.59 12.30 -13.60
C LEU A 64 -9.46 11.23 -12.95
N CYS A 65 -10.00 11.52 -11.77
CA CYS A 65 -10.81 10.60 -10.99
C CYS A 65 -12.16 11.22 -10.64
N ILE A 66 -13.20 10.40 -10.54
CA ILE A 66 -14.43 10.77 -9.84
C ILE A 66 -14.17 10.57 -8.34
N ALA A 67 -14.30 11.66 -7.59
CA ALA A 67 -14.12 11.69 -6.15
C ALA A 67 -15.12 10.74 -5.45
N PRO A 68 -14.72 10.18 -4.29
CA PRO A 68 -15.63 9.40 -3.46
C PRO A 68 -16.75 10.30 -2.88
N PRO A 69 -17.78 9.72 -2.24
CA PRO A 69 -18.76 10.48 -1.46
C PRO A 69 -18.10 11.50 -0.52
N ALA A 70 -18.70 12.68 -0.38
CA ALA A 70 -18.11 13.81 0.36
C ALA A 70 -17.86 13.55 1.86
N THR A 71 -18.45 12.50 2.43
CA THR A 71 -18.24 12.05 3.81
C THR A 71 -16.93 11.29 3.99
N LEU A 72 -16.28 10.88 2.89
CA LEU A 72 -15.06 10.08 2.91
C LEU A 72 -13.83 10.93 2.59
N PRO A 73 -12.65 10.59 3.15
CA PRO A 73 -11.41 11.30 2.86
C PRO A 73 -11.03 11.19 1.38
N LEU A 74 -10.50 12.25 0.78
CA LEU A 74 -10.08 12.21 -0.61
C LEU A 74 -8.74 11.46 -0.76
N PRO A 75 -8.63 10.52 -1.72
CA PRO A 75 -7.33 9.99 -2.11
C PRO A 75 -6.43 11.11 -2.62
N THR A 76 -5.13 10.91 -2.44
CA THR A 76 -4.11 11.92 -2.74
C THR A 76 -3.32 11.59 -3.99
N HIS A 77 -3.22 10.31 -4.34
CA HIS A 77 -2.42 9.82 -5.47
C HIS A 77 -3.15 8.66 -6.15
N VAL A 78 -2.72 8.35 -7.37
CA VAL A 78 -3.01 7.09 -8.04
C VAL A 78 -1.73 6.28 -8.10
N LEU A 79 -1.74 5.10 -7.54
CA LEU A 79 -0.67 4.13 -7.64
C LEU A 79 -0.82 3.34 -8.94
N HIS A 80 0.14 3.47 -9.84
CA HIS A 80 0.27 2.67 -11.05
C HIS A 80 1.23 1.51 -10.79
N LEU A 81 0.67 0.31 -10.63
CA LEU A 81 1.40 -0.92 -10.40
C LEU A 81 1.65 -1.65 -11.70
N THR A 82 2.86 -2.15 -11.84
CA THR A 82 3.23 -3.14 -12.86
C THR A 82 3.57 -4.46 -12.16
N PHE A 83 2.97 -5.56 -12.63
CA PHE A 83 3.19 -6.90 -12.10
C PHE A 83 4.24 -7.62 -12.95
N SER A 84 5.48 -7.69 -12.48
CA SER A 84 6.59 -8.17 -13.31
C SER A 84 6.48 -9.64 -13.73
N ALA A 85 5.76 -10.47 -12.97
CA ALA A 85 5.57 -11.88 -13.31
C ALA A 85 4.57 -12.12 -14.46
N CYS A 86 3.65 -11.18 -14.73
CA CYS A 86 2.63 -11.34 -15.79
C CYS A 86 2.55 -10.17 -16.79
N GLY A 87 3.26 -9.06 -16.55
CA GLY A 87 3.25 -7.86 -17.38
C GLY A 87 1.98 -7.02 -17.29
N GLU A 88 1.01 -7.42 -16.45
CA GLU A 88 -0.22 -6.67 -16.26
C GLU A 88 0.00 -5.41 -15.41
N THR A 89 -0.87 -4.42 -15.59
CA THR A 89 -0.86 -3.18 -14.79
C THR A 89 -2.18 -2.96 -14.07
N LEU A 90 -2.13 -2.18 -12.99
CA LEU A 90 -3.29 -1.81 -12.20
C LEU A 90 -3.15 -0.36 -11.69
N LEU A 91 -4.22 0.42 -11.78
CA LEU A 91 -4.28 1.78 -11.25
C LEU A 91 -5.18 1.78 -10.01
N LEU A 92 -4.67 2.30 -8.89
CA LEU A 92 -5.39 2.31 -7.61
C LEU A 92 -5.29 3.67 -6.94
N PRO A 93 -6.39 4.28 -6.50
CA PRO A 93 -6.34 5.45 -5.64
C PRO A 93 -5.69 5.09 -4.29
N ILE A 94 -4.87 5.98 -3.74
CA ILE A 94 -4.20 5.79 -2.44
C ILE A 94 -4.10 7.09 -1.62
N HIS A 95 -3.87 6.93 -0.32
CA HIS A 95 -3.57 8.01 0.62
C HIS A 95 -2.07 7.99 0.94
N GLN A 96 -1.34 9.02 0.51
CA GLN A 96 0.12 9.11 0.65
C GLN A 96 0.56 8.89 2.08
N THR A 97 -0.11 9.52 3.04
CA THR A 97 0.25 9.43 4.46
C THR A 97 0.19 7.99 4.99
N ILE A 98 -0.86 7.25 4.64
CA ILE A 98 -1.02 5.84 5.01
C ILE A 98 0.10 4.99 4.39
N TRP A 99 0.34 5.18 3.11
CA TRP A 99 1.31 4.40 2.35
C TRP A 99 2.75 4.71 2.74
N ALA A 100 3.08 5.97 3.01
CA ALA A 100 4.40 6.41 3.44
C ALA A 100 4.79 5.87 4.82
N ILE A 101 3.82 5.62 5.71
CA ILE A 101 4.07 5.04 7.03
C ILE A 101 4.43 3.56 6.93
N LYS A 102 3.85 2.83 5.97
CA LYS A 102 3.95 1.37 5.90
C LYS A 102 4.88 0.85 4.82
N THR A 103 5.32 1.69 3.91
CA THR A 103 6.11 1.31 2.72
C THR A 103 7.16 2.35 2.43
N ARG A 104 8.20 1.96 1.70
CA ARG A 104 9.24 2.89 1.21
C ARG A 104 8.84 3.65 -0.05
N LEU A 105 7.58 3.55 -0.49
CA LEU A 105 7.10 4.09 -1.76
C LEU A 105 7.31 5.61 -1.89
N PHE A 106 7.27 6.33 -0.77
CA PHE A 106 7.47 7.79 -0.71
C PHE A 106 8.78 8.20 -0.02
N ALA A 107 9.63 7.25 0.35
CA ALA A 107 10.89 7.52 1.04
C ALA A 107 12.03 7.97 0.10
N ARG A 108 11.77 8.12 -1.21
CA ARG A 108 12.77 8.57 -2.17
C ARG A 108 13.00 10.08 -2.06
N PRO A 109 14.24 10.53 -1.78
CA PRO A 109 14.57 11.95 -1.62
C PRO A 109 14.42 12.76 -2.91
N ASP A 110 14.39 12.10 -4.07
CA ASP A 110 14.25 12.75 -5.39
C ASP A 110 12.80 12.99 -5.81
N SER A 111 11.82 12.86 -4.90
CA SER A 111 10.42 13.14 -5.24
C SER A 111 10.25 14.63 -5.54
N PRO A 112 10.01 15.03 -6.80
CA PRO A 112 9.79 16.43 -7.10
C PRO A 112 8.52 16.91 -6.39
N LEU A 113 8.55 18.15 -5.91
CA LEU A 113 7.38 18.81 -5.31
C LEU A 113 6.12 18.60 -6.15
N PRO A 114 4.93 18.43 -5.53
CA PRO A 114 3.68 18.27 -6.26
C PRO A 114 3.47 19.47 -7.20
N PRO A 115 3.13 19.25 -8.48
CA PRO A 115 2.92 20.35 -9.42
C PRO A 115 1.62 21.10 -9.08
N PRO A 116 1.49 22.37 -9.51
CA PRO A 116 0.21 23.06 -9.46
C PRO A 116 -0.84 22.28 -10.30
N PRO A 117 -2.11 22.25 -9.87
CA PRO A 117 -3.16 21.56 -10.60
C PRO A 117 -3.33 22.15 -12.02
N PRO A 118 -3.70 21.33 -13.02
CA PRO A 118 -3.96 21.82 -14.37
C PRO A 118 -5.09 22.88 -14.38
N PRO A 119 -5.10 23.80 -15.36
CA PRO A 119 -6.18 24.77 -15.50
C PRO A 119 -7.52 24.04 -15.65
N TRP A 120 -8.46 24.32 -14.75
CA TRP A 120 -9.74 23.61 -14.64
C TRP A 120 -10.55 23.69 -15.95
N PRO A 121 -11.19 22.60 -16.40
CA PRO A 121 -12.22 22.69 -17.42
C PRO A 121 -13.45 23.44 -16.88
N PRO A 122 -14.28 24.06 -17.74
CA PRO A 122 -15.41 24.86 -17.33
C PRO A 122 -16.37 24.11 -16.38
N PRO A 123 -16.99 24.80 -15.42
CA PRO A 123 -17.78 24.19 -14.36
C PRO A 123 -19.09 23.66 -14.93
N SER A 124 -19.11 22.39 -15.33
CA SER A 124 -20.34 21.72 -15.75
C SER A 124 -20.23 20.22 -15.51
N ARG A 125 -20.68 19.81 -14.31
CA ARG A 125 -21.10 18.46 -13.92
C ARG A 125 -19.99 17.40 -13.88
N ARG A 126 -19.32 17.27 -12.73
CA ARG A 126 -18.98 16.01 -12.03
C ARG A 126 -18.00 16.32 -10.90
N ASN A 127 -18.08 15.56 -9.80
CA ASN A 127 -17.11 15.58 -8.69
C ASN A 127 -15.77 15.00 -9.17
N LEU A 128 -15.05 15.72 -10.02
CA LEU A 128 -13.78 15.27 -10.60
C LEU A 128 -12.61 15.87 -9.82
N ILE A 129 -11.61 15.03 -9.56
CA ILE A 129 -10.34 15.40 -8.92
C ILE A 129 -9.18 14.93 -9.80
N SER A 130 -8.10 15.71 -9.86
CA SER A 130 -6.88 15.33 -10.56
C SER A 130 -5.87 14.82 -9.54
N LEU A 131 -5.41 13.58 -9.71
CA LEU A 131 -4.47 12.94 -8.78
C LEU A 131 -3.15 12.63 -9.48
N PRO A 132 -2.00 12.94 -8.86
CA PRO A 132 -0.69 12.55 -9.38
C PRO A 132 -0.52 11.03 -9.39
N ILE A 133 0.14 10.51 -10.42
CA ILE A 133 0.42 9.08 -10.57
C ILE A 133 1.80 8.75 -10.00
N VAL A 134 1.86 7.77 -9.10
CA VAL A 134 3.11 7.17 -8.60
C VAL A 134 3.26 5.79 -9.23
N ARG A 135 4.38 5.54 -9.91
CA ARG A 135 4.65 4.27 -10.58
C ARG A 135 5.46 3.34 -9.67
N PHE A 136 5.06 2.09 -9.61
CA PHE A 136 5.73 1.08 -8.80
C PHE A 136 5.63 -0.31 -9.44
N SER A 137 6.58 -1.20 -9.15
CA SER A 137 6.55 -2.58 -9.64
C SER A 137 6.56 -3.55 -8.48
N VAL A 138 5.68 -4.54 -8.54
CA VAL A 138 5.70 -5.70 -7.64
C VAL A 138 5.70 -7.00 -8.45
N PRO A 139 6.20 -8.12 -7.90
CA PRO A 139 6.22 -9.38 -8.61
C PRO A 139 4.84 -9.95 -8.98
N PHE A 140 3.91 -10.07 -8.02
CA PHE A 140 2.73 -10.92 -8.16
C PHE A 140 1.41 -10.15 -8.05
N LYS A 141 0.48 -10.41 -8.98
CA LYS A 141 -0.87 -9.82 -8.91
C LYS A 141 -1.80 -10.56 -7.93
N THR A 142 -1.62 -11.87 -7.77
CA THR A 142 -2.60 -12.77 -7.16
C THR A 142 -2.84 -12.55 -5.66
N VAL A 143 -1.92 -11.87 -4.98
CA VAL A 143 -1.96 -11.61 -3.53
C VAL A 143 -2.01 -10.12 -3.22
N TRP A 144 -2.09 -9.28 -4.26
CA TRP A 144 -2.02 -7.84 -4.14
C TRP A 144 -3.15 -7.26 -3.27
N SER A 145 -4.37 -7.82 -3.36
CA SER A 145 -5.51 -7.35 -2.57
C SER A 145 -5.24 -7.40 -1.07
N ILE A 146 -4.54 -8.43 -0.60
CA ILE A 146 -4.17 -8.61 0.81
C ILE A 146 -3.27 -7.44 1.27
N LEU A 147 -2.25 -7.11 0.47
CA LEU A 147 -1.34 -6.00 0.80
C LEU A 147 -2.03 -4.66 0.74
N TYR A 148 -2.84 -4.44 -0.29
CA TYR A 148 -3.56 -3.19 -0.45
C TYR A 148 -4.47 -2.90 0.74
N GLU A 149 -5.20 -3.91 1.21
CA GLU A 149 -6.04 -3.81 2.40
C GLU A 149 -5.21 -3.65 3.68
N TYR A 150 -4.15 -4.45 3.86
CA TYR A 150 -3.26 -4.35 5.02
C TYR A 150 -2.60 -2.97 5.13
N VAL A 151 -2.21 -2.37 4.00
CA VAL A 151 -1.61 -1.03 4.02
C VAL A 151 -2.62 -0.01 4.52
N HIS A 152 -3.89 -0.10 4.12
CA HIS A 152 -4.91 0.82 4.61
C HIS A 152 -5.30 0.56 6.07
N THR A 153 -5.66 -0.68 6.41
CA THR A 153 -6.26 -1.02 7.71
C THR A 153 -5.20 -1.25 8.79
N GLY A 154 -4.06 -1.82 8.41
CA GLY A 154 -3.07 -2.38 9.32
C GLY A 154 -3.51 -3.65 10.03
N SER A 155 -4.58 -4.31 9.58
CA SER A 155 -5.10 -5.51 10.23
C SER A 155 -4.26 -6.75 9.86
N THR A 156 -3.38 -7.17 10.76
CA THR A 156 -2.66 -8.46 10.63
C THR A 156 -3.57 -9.66 10.83
N ALA A 157 -4.65 -9.49 11.60
CA ALA A 157 -5.70 -10.50 11.75
C ALA A 157 -6.40 -10.80 10.41
N ALA A 158 -6.70 -9.77 9.61
CA ALA A 158 -7.27 -9.95 8.28
C ALA A 158 -6.28 -10.66 7.33
N VAL A 159 -4.99 -10.32 7.40
CA VAL A 159 -3.93 -11.02 6.63
C VAL A 159 -3.88 -12.51 7.00
N LEU A 160 -3.84 -12.84 8.29
CA LEU A 160 -3.84 -14.23 8.76
C LEU A 160 -5.10 -14.97 8.30
N ALA A 161 -6.27 -14.35 8.46
CA ALA A 161 -7.54 -14.94 8.04
C ALA A 161 -7.56 -15.24 6.54
N ASP A 162 -7.14 -14.31 5.67
CA ASP A 162 -7.10 -14.54 4.22
C ASP A 162 -6.14 -15.68 3.85
N LEU A 163 -4.94 -15.69 4.44
CA LEU A 163 -3.92 -16.70 4.12
C LEU A 163 -4.33 -18.11 4.54
N LEU A 164 -4.94 -18.26 5.72
CA LEU A 164 -5.34 -19.57 6.25
C LEU A 164 -6.65 -20.07 5.63
N ALA A 165 -7.62 -19.18 5.43
CA ALA A 165 -8.94 -19.51 4.88
C ALA A 165 -8.96 -19.60 3.34
N HIS A 166 -7.84 -19.29 2.67
CA HIS A 166 -7.77 -19.36 1.21
C HIS A 166 -8.14 -20.75 0.69
N GLN A 167 -9.22 -20.82 -0.08
CA GLN A 167 -9.64 -22.06 -0.73
C GLN A 167 -8.91 -22.21 -2.05
N VAL A 168 -8.13 -23.27 -2.17
CA VAL A 168 -7.52 -23.67 -3.43
C VAL A 168 -8.63 -24.31 -4.28
N PRO A 169 -8.84 -23.85 -5.53
CA PRO A 169 -9.85 -24.43 -6.41
C PRO A 169 -9.65 -25.94 -6.52
N PRO A 170 -10.72 -26.75 -6.40
CA PRO A 170 -10.60 -28.20 -6.50
C PRO A 170 -10.07 -28.59 -7.88
N SER A 171 -9.21 -29.58 -7.92
CA SER A 171 -8.70 -30.14 -9.16
C SER A 171 -9.85 -30.80 -9.92
N PRO A 172 -10.10 -30.43 -11.19
CA PRO A 172 -11.17 -31.02 -12.00
C PRO A 172 -10.90 -32.50 -12.33
N LEU A 173 -9.70 -33.00 -12.05
CA LEU A 173 -9.27 -34.37 -12.28
C LEU A 173 -9.37 -35.25 -11.03
N SER A 174 -9.74 -34.69 -9.87
CA SER A 174 -9.84 -35.42 -8.61
C SER A 174 -11.28 -35.89 -8.39
N SER A 175 -11.43 -37.18 -8.05
CA SER A 175 -12.72 -37.78 -7.67
C SER A 175 -13.16 -37.44 -6.24
N GLU A 176 -12.24 -36.86 -5.44
CA GLU A 176 -12.47 -36.56 -4.03
C GLU A 176 -13.41 -35.36 -3.84
N PRO A 177 -14.17 -35.30 -2.72
CA PRO A 177 -14.94 -34.11 -2.37
C PRO A 177 -14.05 -32.86 -2.21
N PRO A 178 -14.53 -31.65 -2.54
CA PRO A 178 -13.76 -30.41 -2.43
C PRO A 178 -13.17 -30.17 -1.02
N GLU A 179 -13.90 -30.58 0.02
CA GLU A 179 -13.47 -30.49 1.42
C GLU A 179 -12.22 -31.33 1.68
N VAL A 180 -12.15 -32.54 1.12
CA VAL A 180 -10.97 -33.41 1.22
C VAL A 180 -9.82 -32.85 0.38
N GLN A 181 -10.13 -32.29 -0.80
CA GLN A 181 -9.14 -31.68 -1.67
C GLN A 181 -8.42 -30.47 -1.03
N GLN A 182 -9.10 -29.72 -0.15
CA GLN A 182 -8.48 -28.59 0.57
C GLN A 182 -7.37 -29.01 1.53
N TYR A 183 -7.38 -30.26 2.01
CA TYR A 183 -6.35 -30.83 2.88
C TYR A 183 -5.37 -31.73 2.11
N GLN A 184 -5.47 -31.80 0.78
CA GLN A 184 -4.48 -32.50 -0.02
C GLN A 184 -3.15 -31.72 -0.01
N MET A 185 -2.06 -32.48 -0.09
CA MET A 185 -0.68 -31.98 -0.21
C MET A 185 -0.56 -30.81 -1.20
N GLY A 186 -1.19 -30.93 -2.37
CA GLY A 186 -1.17 -29.89 -3.40
C GLY A 186 -1.85 -28.57 -2.98
N ALA A 187 -2.92 -28.64 -2.20
CA ALA A 187 -3.59 -27.46 -1.67
C ALA A 187 -2.75 -26.75 -0.60
N LEU A 188 -2.10 -27.51 0.31
CA LEU A 188 -1.16 -26.95 1.29
C LEU A 188 0.04 -26.28 0.61
N ILE A 189 0.62 -26.91 -0.41
CA ILE A 189 1.69 -26.32 -1.22
C ILE A 189 1.24 -25.03 -1.89
N ALA A 190 0.02 -24.99 -2.46
CA ALA A 190 -0.52 -23.79 -3.08
C ALA A 190 -0.75 -22.64 -2.07
N LYS A 191 -1.18 -22.96 -0.84
CA LYS A 191 -1.29 -21.97 0.25
C LYS A 191 0.10 -21.45 0.68
N LEU A 192 1.11 -22.31 0.81
CA LEU A 192 2.49 -21.89 1.11
C LEU A 192 3.06 -21.00 -0.01
N GLU A 193 2.80 -21.34 -1.27
CA GLU A 193 3.18 -20.52 -2.42
C GLU A 193 2.49 -19.15 -2.40
N ARG A 194 1.23 -19.08 -1.94
CA ARG A 194 0.51 -17.80 -1.73
C ARG A 194 1.24 -16.93 -0.69
N ILE A 195 1.67 -17.50 0.43
CA ILE A 195 2.45 -16.78 1.45
C ILE A 195 3.79 -16.31 0.88
N ARG A 196 4.50 -17.16 0.12
CA ARG A 196 5.77 -16.81 -0.52
C ARG A 196 5.61 -15.63 -1.49
N ARG A 197 4.54 -15.60 -2.28
CA ARG A 197 4.24 -14.48 -3.18
C ARG A 197 3.98 -13.19 -2.41
N LEU A 198 3.21 -13.28 -1.33
CA LEU A 198 2.88 -12.14 -0.48
C LEU A 198 4.14 -11.55 0.17
N TRP A 199 5.06 -12.41 0.63
CA TRP A 199 6.37 -12.02 1.12
C TRP A 199 7.16 -11.23 0.07
N HIS A 200 7.25 -11.73 -1.17
CA HIS A 200 7.99 -11.06 -2.24
C HIS A 200 7.41 -9.69 -2.59
N ASP A 201 6.08 -9.56 -2.65
CA ASP A 201 5.44 -8.27 -2.91
C ASP A 201 5.63 -7.29 -1.75
N ALA A 202 5.57 -7.75 -0.50
CA ALA A 202 5.85 -6.94 0.69
C ALA A 202 7.29 -6.43 0.72
N VAL A 203 8.27 -7.29 0.38
CA VAL A 203 9.68 -6.90 0.22
C VAL A 203 9.83 -5.88 -0.90
N ALA A 204 9.17 -6.10 -2.04
CA ALA A 204 9.24 -5.18 -3.18
C ALA A 204 8.73 -3.79 -2.79
N LEU A 205 7.62 -3.69 -2.05
CA LEU A 205 7.09 -2.43 -1.50
C LEU A 205 7.99 -1.78 -0.43
N GLY A 206 8.98 -2.50 0.09
CA GLY A 206 9.76 -2.07 1.25
C GLY A 206 8.88 -1.92 2.47
N ALA A 207 8.01 -2.90 2.74
CA ALA A 207 7.25 -2.93 3.99
C ALA A 207 8.19 -3.16 5.18
N GLU A 208 8.10 -2.34 6.22
CA GLU A 208 8.99 -2.43 7.38
C GLU A 208 8.29 -2.91 8.66
N ASN A 209 6.99 -3.19 8.57
CA ASN A 209 6.19 -3.49 9.75
C ASN A 209 6.43 -4.92 10.28
N GLU A 210 6.99 -5.02 11.49
CA GLU A 210 7.26 -6.30 12.17
C GLU A 210 6.01 -7.17 12.32
N GLU A 211 4.85 -6.59 12.63
CA GLU A 211 3.61 -7.34 12.82
C GLU A 211 3.15 -8.06 11.54
N LEU A 212 3.40 -7.49 10.35
CA LEU A 212 3.16 -8.16 9.08
C LEU A 212 4.07 -9.38 8.93
N TRP A 213 5.37 -9.22 9.20
CA TRP A 213 6.34 -10.30 9.10
C TRP A 213 6.02 -11.44 10.07
N GLU A 214 5.61 -11.12 11.30
CA GLU A 214 5.12 -12.11 12.26
C GLU A 214 3.83 -12.80 11.82
N ALA A 215 2.91 -12.09 11.17
CA ALA A 215 1.70 -12.69 10.61
C ALA A 215 2.03 -13.69 9.50
N LEU A 216 2.95 -13.35 8.59
CA LEU A 216 3.41 -14.26 7.54
C LEU A 216 4.11 -15.49 8.13
N ALA A 217 4.99 -15.29 9.12
CA ALA A 217 5.70 -16.38 9.79
C ALA A 217 4.73 -17.33 10.52
N ARG A 218 3.71 -16.78 11.20
CA ARG A 218 2.67 -17.59 11.86
C ARG A 218 1.85 -18.39 10.85
N ALA A 219 1.38 -17.77 9.78
CA ALA A 219 0.64 -18.48 8.74
C ALA A 219 1.47 -19.59 8.11
N TRP A 220 2.76 -19.34 7.86
CA TRP A 220 3.69 -20.33 7.35
C TRP A 220 3.88 -21.50 8.32
N GLY A 221 4.07 -21.22 9.61
CA GLY A 221 4.26 -22.24 10.64
C GLY A 221 3.05 -23.16 10.78
N VAL A 222 1.83 -22.62 10.74
CA VAL A 222 0.59 -23.42 10.79
C VAL A 222 0.52 -24.37 9.59
N LEU A 223 0.71 -23.86 8.37
CA LEU A 223 0.64 -24.69 7.17
C LEU A 223 1.77 -25.71 7.07
N LEU A 224 2.96 -25.39 7.57
CA LEU A 224 4.09 -26.32 7.59
C LEU A 224 3.87 -27.45 8.60
N ALA A 225 3.25 -27.17 9.75
CA ALA A 225 2.87 -28.19 10.71
C ALA A 225 1.83 -29.15 10.10
N GLU A 226 0.77 -28.62 9.48
CA GLU A 226 -0.23 -29.41 8.75
C GLU A 226 0.40 -30.26 7.63
N LEU A 227 1.36 -29.70 6.89
CA LEU A 227 2.08 -30.41 5.83
C LEU A 227 2.92 -31.56 6.39
N THR A 228 3.58 -31.35 7.53
CA THR A 228 4.44 -32.35 8.17
C THR A 228 3.62 -33.49 8.74
N GLU A 229 2.50 -33.20 9.41
CA GLU A 229 1.57 -34.22 9.90
C GLU A 229 1.05 -35.10 8.75
N LYS A 230 0.75 -34.51 7.59
CA LYS A 230 0.33 -35.24 6.39
C LYS A 230 1.41 -36.11 5.77
N LEU A 231 2.69 -35.78 5.96
CA LEU A 231 3.80 -36.60 5.49
C LEU A 231 4.09 -37.79 6.41
N GLU A 232 3.71 -37.70 7.69
CA GLU A 232 3.95 -38.73 8.71
C GLU A 232 2.79 -39.74 8.82
N GLU A 233 1.62 -39.47 8.24
CA GLU A 233 0.50 -40.44 8.16
C GLU A 233 0.91 -41.69 7.35
N PRO A 234 0.99 -42.89 7.96
CA PRO A 234 1.34 -44.11 7.23
C PRO A 234 0.20 -44.51 6.27
N VAL A 235 0.57 -44.76 5.02
CA VAL A 235 -0.30 -45.23 3.92
C VAL A 235 -0.80 -46.65 4.16
#